data_AF-A0A926ID14-F1
#
_entry.id   AF-A0A926ID14-F1
#
_cell.length_a   1.000
_cell.length_b   1.000
_cell.length_c   1.000
_cell.angle_alpha   90.00
_cell.angle_beta   90.00
_cell.angle_gamma   90.00
#
_symmetry.space_group_name_H-M   'P 1'
#
loop_
_entity.id
_entity.type
_entity.pdbx_description
1 polymer ?
#
loop_
_entity_poly.entity_id
_entity_poly.type
_entity_poly.pdbx_seq_one_letter_code
_entity_poly.pdbx_strand_id
1 'polypeptide(L)'
;MKNKSYQKAIYCLEKAHAFKQLMVCYEKLGATSCAIGLAEEHGYYKQGALICMKHHNKKKAAYFYSFTKPLYAAKLYKECDCYYEAGIAYMKTYQFLQAIECFYKATDPLQKLDGLRQIEEVAIVLYLSKQYEDSLKLFEALGDYYSVLECAKRCKNTELVRRLQELIATYEAHENNYLTAAHYIASLNMDRARLYYYLDQSSNDALKLAIDKGNYFSALKICFNTNNLPLAKQVAKLYA
;
A
#
# COMPACT_ATOMS: atom_id res chain seq x y z
N MET A 1 47.88 15.91 23.17
CA MET A 1 48.68 15.75 21.93
C MET A 1 47.94 15.10 20.77
N LYS A 2 47.23 13.97 20.95
CA LYS A 2 46.51 13.27 19.85
C LYS A 2 45.57 14.16 19.03
N ASN A 3 44.85 15.08 19.65
CA ASN A 3 43.84 15.92 18.99
C ASN A 3 44.44 16.90 17.94
N LYS A 4 45.61 17.52 18.23
CA LYS A 4 46.30 18.41 17.27
C LYS A 4 46.83 17.65 16.03
N SER A 5 47.21 16.39 16.19
CA SER A 5 47.68 15.56 15.07
C SER A 5 46.53 15.17 14.13
N TYR A 6 45.35 14.86 14.68
CA TYR A 6 44.17 14.57 13.87
C TYR A 6 43.63 15.78 13.11
N GLN A 7 43.70 16.99 13.69
CA GLN A 7 43.30 18.22 12.98
C GLN A 7 44.19 18.50 11.74
N LYS A 8 45.51 18.31 11.86
CA LYS A 8 46.42 18.43 10.71
C LYS A 8 46.16 17.32 9.68
N ALA A 9 45.88 16.10 10.13
CA ALA A 9 45.53 14.99 9.25
C ALA A 9 44.23 15.25 8.48
N ILE A 10 43.19 15.79 9.13
CA ILE A 10 41.93 16.19 8.49
C ILE A 10 42.19 17.17 7.34
N TYR A 11 42.94 18.25 7.59
CA TYR A 11 43.24 19.24 6.56
C TYR A 11 43.95 18.62 5.35
N CYS A 12 44.93 17.75 5.57
CA CYS A 12 45.63 17.06 4.49
C CYS A 12 44.72 16.07 3.74
N LEU A 13 43.87 15.32 4.45
CA LEU A 13 42.97 14.32 3.87
C LEU A 13 41.83 14.97 3.07
N GLU A 14 41.32 16.12 3.51
CA GLU A 14 40.36 16.92 2.76
C GLU A 14 40.95 17.41 1.44
N LYS A 15 42.17 17.96 1.47
CA LYS A 15 42.87 18.41 0.26
C LYS A 15 43.24 17.26 -0.69
N ALA A 16 43.48 16.07 -0.13
CA ALA A 16 43.80 14.88 -0.91
C ALA A 16 42.55 14.09 -1.37
N HIS A 17 41.33 14.55 -1.06
CA HIS A 17 40.07 13.85 -1.33
C HIS A 17 40.04 12.39 -0.80
N ALA A 18 40.77 12.12 0.29
CA ALA A 18 40.88 10.81 0.91
C ALA A 18 39.77 10.59 1.96
N PHE A 19 38.52 10.65 1.49
CA PHE A 19 37.33 10.73 2.34
C PHE A 19 37.13 9.52 3.27
N LYS A 20 37.51 8.31 2.84
CA LYS A 20 37.41 7.10 3.68
C LYS A 20 38.27 7.20 4.94
N GLN A 21 39.49 7.71 4.81
CA GLN A 21 40.41 7.94 5.93
C GLN A 21 39.94 9.13 6.78
N LEU A 22 39.40 10.16 6.12
CA LEU A 22 38.82 11.33 6.78
C LEU A 22 37.66 10.95 7.72
N MET A 23 36.77 10.05 7.30
CA MET A 23 35.71 9.48 8.15
C MET A 23 36.26 8.81 9.41
N VAL A 24 37.35 8.05 9.29
CA VAL A 24 37.99 7.39 10.44
C VAL A 24 38.58 8.42 11.41
N CYS A 25 39.17 9.49 10.88
CA CYS A 25 39.65 10.60 11.71
C CYS A 25 38.49 11.28 12.47
N TYR A 26 37.37 11.57 11.80
CA TYR A 26 36.18 12.14 12.44
C TYR A 26 35.58 11.21 13.50
N GLU A 27 35.50 9.90 13.22
CA GLU A 27 35.04 8.90 14.19
C GLU A 27 35.95 8.85 15.44
N LYS A 28 37.28 8.86 15.25
CA LYS A 28 38.25 8.83 16.36
C LYS A 28 38.24 10.09 17.22
N LEU A 29 37.81 11.22 16.66
CA LEU A 29 37.62 12.48 17.37
C LEU A 29 36.26 12.59 18.06
N GLY A 30 35.37 11.61 17.90
CA GLY A 30 34.00 11.67 18.43
C GLY A 30 33.04 12.52 17.60
N ALA A 31 33.48 13.06 16.46
CA ALA A 31 32.66 13.84 15.52
C ALA A 31 31.87 12.91 14.58
N THR A 32 31.00 12.08 15.16
CA THR A 32 30.26 11.04 14.44
C THR A 32 29.30 11.59 13.41
N SER A 33 28.67 12.74 13.67
CA SER A 33 27.79 13.43 12.72
C SER A 33 28.53 13.83 11.43
N CYS A 34 29.75 14.38 11.55
CA CYS A 34 30.59 14.73 10.41
C CYS A 34 30.98 13.48 9.59
N ALA A 35 31.35 12.39 10.27
CA ALA A 35 31.69 11.13 9.59
C ALA A 35 30.49 10.54 8.84
N ILE A 36 29.28 10.62 9.42
CA ILE A 36 28.03 10.16 8.80
C ILE A 36 27.65 11.02 7.60
N GLY A 37 27.72 12.35 7.74
CA GLY A 37 27.44 13.28 6.64
C GLY A 37 28.37 13.06 5.45
N LEU A 38 29.67 12.90 5.72
CA LEU A 38 30.67 12.61 4.71
C LEU A 38 30.42 11.25 4.02
N ALA A 39 29.93 10.26 4.77
CA ALA A 39 29.56 8.96 4.21
C ALA A 39 28.38 9.06 3.24
N GLU A 40 27.41 9.92 3.56
CA GLU A 40 26.21 10.15 2.76
C GLU A 40 26.54 10.95 1.50
N GLU A 41 27.30 12.04 1.63
CA GLU A 41 27.69 12.91 0.52
C GLU A 41 28.50 12.18 -0.55
N HIS A 42 29.40 11.29 -0.14
CA HIS A 42 30.29 10.57 -1.06
C HIS A 42 29.92 9.10 -1.29
N GLY A 43 28.74 8.68 -0.86
CA GLY A 43 28.23 7.32 -1.14
C GLY A 43 28.97 6.17 -0.42
N TYR A 44 29.72 6.45 0.65
CA TYR A 44 30.39 5.43 1.48
C TYR A 44 29.42 4.72 2.43
N TYR A 45 28.32 4.21 1.91
CA TYR A 45 27.21 3.66 2.69
C TYR A 45 27.62 2.49 3.60
N LYS A 46 28.51 1.61 3.14
CA LYS A 46 28.99 0.48 3.97
C LYS A 46 29.72 0.97 5.22
N GLN A 47 30.58 1.97 5.08
CA GLN A 47 31.35 2.57 6.17
C GLN A 47 30.42 3.39 7.09
N GLY A 48 29.53 4.19 6.50
CA GLY A 48 28.51 4.94 7.25
C GLY A 48 27.63 4.03 8.11
N ALA A 49 27.20 2.88 7.57
CA ALA A 49 26.41 1.91 8.31
C ALA A 49 27.17 1.31 9.50
N LEU A 50 28.45 0.96 9.33
CA LEU A 50 29.28 0.42 10.41
C LEU A 50 29.49 1.44 11.54
N ILE A 51 29.74 2.70 11.19
CA ILE A 51 29.85 3.79 12.17
C ILE A 51 28.52 3.95 12.93
N CYS A 52 27.39 3.99 12.22
CA CYS A 52 26.08 4.10 12.85
C CYS A 52 25.77 2.95 13.82
N MET A 53 26.09 1.70 13.42
CA MET A 53 25.90 0.51 14.27
C MET A 53 26.75 0.57 15.53
N LYS A 54 28.01 1.00 15.41
CA LYS A 54 28.92 1.15 16.57
C LYS A 54 28.43 2.20 17.57
N HIS A 55 27.76 3.23 17.08
CA HIS A 55 27.16 4.28 17.92
C HIS A 55 25.68 4.04 18.23
N HIS A 56 25.19 2.80 18.06
CA HIS A 56 23.81 2.38 18.36
C HIS A 56 22.70 3.16 17.61
N ASN A 57 23.04 3.86 16.52
CA ASN A 57 22.05 4.53 15.67
C ASN A 57 21.54 3.55 14.59
N LYS A 58 20.69 2.61 15.02
CA LYS A 58 20.15 1.56 14.15
C LYS A 58 19.33 2.12 12.98
N LYS A 59 18.55 3.19 13.18
CA LYS A 59 17.73 3.82 12.14
C LYS A 59 18.59 4.37 11.00
N LYS A 60 19.64 5.14 11.30
CA LYS A 60 20.56 5.66 10.27
C LYS A 60 21.42 4.55 9.66
N ALA A 61 21.78 3.51 10.43
CA ALA A 61 22.42 2.33 9.89
C ALA A 61 21.54 1.61 8.86
N ALA A 62 20.25 1.44 9.15
CA ALA A 62 19.26 0.85 8.25
C ALA A 62 19.17 1.63 6.93
N TYR A 63 19.15 2.97 7.01
CA TYR A 63 19.22 3.83 5.83
C TYR A 63 20.40 3.52 4.93
N PHE A 64 21.62 3.46 5.49
CA PHE A 64 22.79 3.12 4.71
C PHE A 64 22.79 1.69 4.17
N TYR A 65 22.29 0.73 4.96
CA TYR A 65 22.10 -0.64 4.49
C TYR A 65 21.04 -0.75 3.41
N SER A 66 20.09 0.18 3.29
CA SER A 66 19.03 0.11 2.28
C SER A 66 19.57 0.20 0.84
N PHE A 67 20.78 0.72 0.66
CA PHE A 67 21.47 0.81 -0.64
C PHE A 67 22.35 -0.41 -0.96
N THR A 68 22.76 -1.18 0.05
CA THR A 68 23.75 -2.26 -0.11
C THR A 68 23.22 -3.64 0.28
N LYS A 69 22.35 -3.70 1.29
CA LYS A 69 21.73 -4.91 1.86
C LYS A 69 20.29 -4.61 2.29
N PRO A 70 19.33 -4.46 1.35
CA PRO A 70 17.97 -4.04 1.67
C PRO A 70 17.25 -4.97 2.66
N LEU A 71 17.43 -6.29 2.56
CA LEU A 71 16.84 -7.24 3.53
C LEU A 71 17.35 -7.03 4.95
N TYR A 72 18.62 -6.66 5.11
CA TYR A 72 19.18 -6.37 6.42
C TYR A 72 18.67 -5.02 6.95
N ALA A 73 18.55 -4.03 6.06
CA ALA A 73 17.92 -2.75 6.39
C ALA A 73 16.47 -2.93 6.86
N ALA A 74 15.67 -3.76 6.17
CA ALA A 74 14.28 -4.03 6.55
C ALA A 74 14.17 -4.58 7.98
N LYS A 75 15.06 -5.51 8.37
CA LYS A 75 15.11 -6.02 9.74
C LYS A 75 15.42 -4.92 10.76
N LEU A 76 16.43 -4.10 10.49
CA LEU A 76 16.80 -2.99 11.38
C LEU A 76 15.70 -1.92 11.48
N TYR A 77 15.01 -1.62 10.37
CA TYR A 77 13.86 -0.71 10.39
C TYR A 77 12.71 -1.24 11.24
N LYS A 78 12.40 -2.54 11.15
CA LYS A 78 11.40 -3.18 12.02
C LYS A 78 11.78 -3.12 13.50
N GLU A 79 13.06 -3.30 13.84
CA GLU A 79 13.54 -3.13 15.23
C GLU A 79 13.37 -1.69 15.76
N CYS A 80 13.21 -0.71 14.88
CA CYS A 80 13.02 0.70 15.21
C CYS A 80 11.58 1.18 14.94
N ASP A 81 10.63 0.26 14.76
CA ASP A 81 9.22 0.54 14.40
C ASP A 81 9.02 1.43 13.15
N CYS A 82 10.02 1.46 12.26
CA CYS A 82 10.00 2.19 10.99
C CYS A 82 9.44 1.29 9.88
N TYR A 83 8.16 0.91 9.98
CA TYR A 83 7.57 -0.10 9.11
C TYR A 83 7.45 0.33 7.64
N TYR A 84 7.24 1.62 7.37
CA TYR A 84 7.16 2.11 6.00
C TYR A 84 8.49 1.90 5.25
N GLU A 85 9.60 2.32 5.86
CA GLU A 85 10.93 2.14 5.28
C GLU A 85 11.33 0.66 5.18
N ALA A 86 10.87 -0.18 6.11
CA ALA A 86 11.01 -1.63 5.99
C ALA A 86 10.27 -2.18 4.76
N GLY A 87 9.03 -1.73 4.52
CA GLY A 87 8.25 -2.11 3.34
C GLY A 87 8.92 -1.73 2.03
N ILE A 88 9.45 -0.50 1.93
CA ILE A 88 10.21 -0.05 0.77
C ILE A 88 11.48 -0.90 0.56
N ALA A 89 12.17 -1.27 1.65
CA ALA A 89 13.35 -2.13 1.55
C ALA A 89 13.00 -3.55 1.06
N TYR A 90 11.85 -4.10 1.47
CA TYR A 90 11.35 -5.38 0.96
C TYR A 90 10.96 -5.30 -0.52
N MET A 91 10.32 -4.21 -0.94
CA MET A 91 9.99 -3.97 -2.35
C MET A 91 11.22 -4.01 -3.27
N LYS A 92 12.34 -3.38 -2.86
CA LYS A 92 13.61 -3.42 -3.63
C LYS A 92 14.15 -4.83 -3.84
N THR A 93 13.69 -5.79 -3.04
CA THR A 93 14.09 -7.20 -3.09
C THR A 93 12.99 -8.12 -3.61
N TYR A 94 11.92 -7.55 -4.18
CA TYR A 94 10.76 -8.28 -4.72
C TYR A 94 10.03 -9.13 -3.68
N GLN A 95 10.15 -8.79 -2.38
CA GLN A 95 9.47 -9.45 -1.27
C GLN A 95 8.14 -8.75 -0.96
N PHE A 96 7.21 -8.81 -1.91
CA PHE A 96 6.00 -7.99 -1.90
C PHE A 96 5.04 -8.33 -0.75
N LEU A 97 4.87 -9.60 -0.42
CA LEU A 97 3.99 -10.00 0.70
C LEU A 97 4.49 -9.44 2.04
N GLN A 98 5.81 -9.52 2.29
CA GLN A 98 6.43 -8.93 3.48
C GLN A 98 6.32 -7.40 3.46
N ALA A 99 6.35 -6.76 2.28
CA ALA A 99 6.15 -5.33 2.16
C ALA A 99 4.71 -4.93 2.55
N ILE A 100 3.69 -5.65 2.06
CA ILE A 100 2.28 -5.46 2.43
C ILE A 100 2.10 -5.53 3.95
N GLU A 101 2.63 -6.57 4.60
CA GLU A 101 2.57 -6.72 6.05
C GLU A 101 3.18 -5.51 6.79
N CYS A 102 4.26 -4.95 6.26
CA CYS A 102 4.89 -3.76 6.83
C CYS A 102 4.04 -2.51 6.60
N PHE A 103 3.49 -2.30 5.41
CA PHE A 103 2.64 -1.14 5.12
C PHE A 103 1.36 -1.13 5.96
N TYR A 104 0.73 -2.29 6.20
CA TYR A 104 -0.42 -2.35 7.11
C TYR A 104 -0.10 -1.95 8.55
N LYS A 105 1.14 -2.14 8.98
CA LYS A 105 1.66 -1.75 10.31
C LYS A 105 2.21 -0.33 10.37
N ALA A 106 2.33 0.37 9.25
CA ALA A 106 2.77 1.76 9.23
C ALA A 106 1.79 2.64 10.00
N THR A 107 2.32 3.55 10.83
CA THR A 107 1.53 4.43 11.69
C THR A 107 0.87 5.57 10.92
N ASP A 108 1.53 6.06 9.88
CA ASP A 108 1.03 7.15 9.05
C ASP A 108 0.07 6.59 7.97
N PRO A 109 -1.22 6.99 7.97
CA PRO A 109 -2.19 6.52 6.98
C PRO A 109 -1.81 6.89 5.54
N LEU A 110 -1.13 8.01 5.32
CA LEU A 110 -0.71 8.43 3.98
C LEU A 110 0.39 7.52 3.45
N GLN A 111 1.39 7.22 4.28
CA GLN A 111 2.47 6.27 3.93
C GLN A 111 1.94 4.86 3.71
N LYS A 112 1.00 4.42 4.55
CA LYS A 112 0.32 3.13 4.38
C LYS A 112 -0.36 3.06 3.02
N LEU A 113 -1.17 4.07 2.67
CA LEU A 113 -1.89 4.11 1.40
C LEU A 113 -0.92 4.14 0.21
N ASP A 114 0.11 4.97 0.28
CA ASP A 114 1.09 5.08 -0.80
C ASP A 114 1.86 3.77 -1.02
N GLY A 115 2.30 3.10 0.05
CA GLY A 115 2.99 1.82 -0.04
C GLY A 115 2.09 0.71 -0.60
N LEU A 116 0.82 0.63 -0.18
CA LEU A 116 -0.12 -0.35 -0.71
C LEU A 116 -0.42 -0.10 -2.20
N ARG A 117 -0.57 1.17 -2.61
CA ARG A 117 -0.76 1.54 -4.02
C ARG A 117 0.45 1.13 -4.89
N GLN A 118 1.67 1.31 -4.39
CA GLN A 118 2.86 0.85 -5.12
C GLN A 118 2.85 -0.68 -5.35
N ILE A 119 2.36 -1.47 -4.38
CA ILE A 119 2.22 -2.92 -4.54
C ILE A 119 1.08 -3.27 -5.51
N GLU A 120 -0.03 -2.52 -5.47
CA GLU A 120 -1.13 -2.66 -6.43
C GLU A 120 -0.64 -2.42 -7.87
N GLU A 121 0.15 -1.37 -8.10
CA GLU A 121 0.78 -1.11 -9.39
C GLU A 121 1.64 -2.28 -9.87
N VAL A 122 2.43 -2.89 -8.95
CA VAL A 122 3.19 -4.11 -9.26
C VAL A 122 2.26 -5.26 -9.63
N ALA A 123 1.17 -5.48 -8.88
CA ALA A 123 0.21 -6.54 -9.17
C ALA A 123 -0.45 -6.37 -10.55
N ILE A 124 -0.77 -5.13 -10.94
CA ILE A 124 -1.28 -4.78 -12.27
C ILE A 124 -0.22 -5.06 -13.35
N VAL A 125 1.04 -4.68 -13.13
CA VAL A 125 2.13 -4.97 -14.08
C VAL A 125 2.30 -6.48 -14.28
N LEU A 126 2.24 -7.28 -13.22
CA LEU A 126 2.28 -8.75 -13.31
C LEU A 126 1.09 -9.29 -14.10
N TYR A 127 -0.12 -8.76 -13.86
CA TYR A 127 -1.33 -9.12 -14.62
C TYR A 127 -1.17 -8.85 -16.12
N LEU A 128 -0.73 -7.64 -16.48
CA LEU A 128 -0.49 -7.24 -17.87
C LEU A 128 0.62 -8.07 -18.52
N SER A 129 1.61 -8.50 -17.74
CA SER A 129 2.68 -9.40 -18.15
C SER A 129 2.27 -10.88 -18.21
N LYS A 130 0.98 -11.18 -18.01
CA LYS A 130 0.39 -12.53 -18.00
C LYS A 130 0.91 -13.45 -16.88
N GLN A 131 1.51 -12.89 -15.84
CA GLN A 131 1.92 -13.61 -14.63
C GLN A 131 0.74 -13.65 -13.64
N TYR A 132 -0.35 -14.30 -14.06
CA TYR A 132 -1.62 -14.25 -13.36
C TYR A 132 -1.58 -14.89 -11.97
N GLU A 133 -0.79 -15.94 -11.75
CA GLU A 133 -0.69 -16.59 -10.44
C GLU A 133 -0.03 -15.69 -9.39
N ASP A 134 1.02 -14.96 -9.77
CA ASP A 134 1.70 -14.06 -8.84
C ASP A 134 0.91 -12.78 -8.62
N SER A 135 0.28 -12.26 -9.68
CA SER A 135 -0.69 -11.15 -9.57
C SER A 135 -1.85 -11.50 -8.64
N LEU A 136 -2.40 -12.71 -8.76
CA LEU A 136 -3.48 -13.21 -7.91
C LEU A 136 -3.09 -13.20 -6.43
N LYS A 137 -1.90 -13.71 -6.08
CA LYS A 137 -1.40 -13.70 -4.69
C LYS A 137 -1.30 -12.30 -4.12
N LEU A 138 -0.87 -11.32 -4.94
CA LEU A 138 -0.76 -9.93 -4.48
C LEU A 138 -2.14 -9.29 -4.28
N PHE A 139 -3.06 -9.45 -5.24
CA PHE A 139 -4.42 -8.91 -5.07
C PHE A 139 -5.17 -9.56 -3.90
N GLU A 140 -4.95 -10.85 -3.65
CA GLU A 140 -5.50 -11.54 -2.48
C GLU A 140 -4.94 -10.94 -1.17
N ALA A 141 -3.63 -10.69 -1.11
CA ALA A 141 -3.00 -10.05 0.04
C ALA A 141 -3.41 -8.58 0.23
N LEU A 142 -3.79 -7.87 -0.83
CA LEU A 142 -4.35 -6.51 -0.79
C LEU A 142 -5.84 -6.49 -0.44
N GLY A 143 -6.54 -7.63 -0.54
CA GLY A 143 -7.98 -7.73 -0.32
C GLY A 143 -8.85 -7.24 -1.49
N ASP A 144 -8.30 -7.14 -2.70
CA ASP A 144 -9.05 -6.73 -3.89
C ASP A 144 -9.68 -7.94 -4.59
N TYR A 145 -10.84 -8.36 -4.09
CA TYR A 145 -11.56 -9.55 -4.59
C TYR A 145 -11.98 -9.44 -6.06
N TYR A 146 -12.17 -8.23 -6.59
CA TYR A 146 -12.50 -8.01 -7.99
C TYR A 146 -11.33 -8.36 -8.90
N SER A 147 -10.15 -7.86 -8.56
CA SER A 147 -8.92 -8.17 -9.30
C SER A 147 -8.51 -9.64 -9.14
N VAL A 148 -8.71 -10.23 -7.96
CA VAL A 148 -8.52 -11.69 -7.75
C VAL A 148 -9.45 -12.49 -8.67
N LEU A 149 -10.73 -12.11 -8.79
CA LEU A 149 -11.68 -12.80 -9.67
C LEU A 149 -11.22 -12.75 -11.13
N GLU A 150 -10.78 -11.60 -11.62
CA GLU A 150 -10.26 -11.47 -12.98
C GLU A 150 -9.02 -12.34 -13.21
N CYS A 151 -8.09 -12.37 -12.25
CA CYS A 151 -6.93 -13.28 -12.31
C CYS A 151 -7.37 -14.75 -12.33
N ALA A 152 -8.30 -15.13 -11.47
CA ALA A 152 -8.81 -16.51 -11.38
C ALA A 152 -9.46 -16.98 -12.69
N LYS A 153 -10.22 -16.09 -13.37
CA LYS A 153 -10.78 -16.35 -14.71
C LYS A 153 -9.67 -16.62 -15.73
N ARG A 154 -8.60 -15.82 -15.73
CA ARG A 154 -7.45 -16.00 -16.64
C ARG A 154 -6.67 -17.29 -16.36
N CYS A 155 -6.53 -17.67 -15.09
CA CYS A 155 -5.97 -18.94 -14.65
C CYS A 155 -6.89 -20.15 -14.91
N LYS A 156 -8.13 -19.95 -15.37
CA LYS A 156 -9.15 -20.99 -15.57
C LYS A 156 -9.45 -21.80 -14.29
N ASN A 157 -9.30 -21.19 -13.12
CA ASN A 157 -9.64 -21.83 -11.84
C ASN A 157 -11.14 -21.68 -11.57
N THR A 158 -11.94 -22.62 -12.09
CA THR A 158 -13.41 -22.56 -12.07
C THR A 158 -13.99 -22.55 -10.65
N GLU A 159 -13.41 -23.32 -9.73
CA GLU A 159 -13.88 -23.37 -8.34
C GLU A 159 -13.61 -22.07 -7.59
N LEU A 160 -12.44 -21.46 -7.79
CA LEU A 160 -12.13 -20.16 -7.19
C LEU A 160 -13.01 -19.05 -7.76
N VAL A 161 -13.22 -19.04 -9.08
CA VAL A 161 -14.14 -18.11 -9.75
C VAL A 161 -15.53 -18.19 -9.15
N ARG A 162 -16.07 -19.41 -8.98
CA ARG A 162 -17.39 -19.64 -8.38
C ARG A 162 -17.49 -19.06 -6.97
N ARG A 163 -16.50 -19.38 -6.11
CA ARG A 163 -16.46 -18.88 -4.72
C ARG A 163 -16.38 -17.36 -4.66
N LEU A 164 -15.56 -16.74 -5.50
CA LEU A 164 -15.40 -15.28 -5.53
C LEU A 164 -16.66 -14.59 -6.06
N GLN A 165 -17.33 -15.14 -7.07
CA GLN A 165 -18.60 -14.61 -7.56
C GLN A 165 -19.69 -14.66 -6.48
N GLU A 166 -19.79 -15.76 -5.72
CA GLU A 166 -20.70 -15.86 -4.58
C GLU A 166 -20.37 -14.83 -3.50
N LEU A 167 -19.09 -14.71 -3.13
CA LEU A 167 -18.61 -13.77 -2.12
C LEU A 167 -18.90 -12.31 -2.51
N ILE A 168 -18.50 -11.90 -3.72
CA ILE A 168 -18.74 -10.55 -4.22
C ILE A 168 -20.23 -10.26 -4.28
N ALA A 169 -21.05 -11.20 -4.77
CA ALA A 169 -22.50 -11.01 -4.80
C ALA A 169 -23.12 -10.86 -3.41
N THR A 170 -22.63 -11.59 -2.40
CA THR A 170 -23.09 -11.42 -1.01
C THR A 170 -22.68 -10.08 -0.42
N TYR A 171 -21.45 -9.64 -0.67
CA TYR A 171 -20.91 -8.37 -0.20
C TYR A 171 -21.67 -7.20 -0.83
N GLU A 172 -21.83 -7.18 -2.15
CA GLU A 172 -22.55 -6.13 -2.85
C GLU A 172 -24.03 -6.07 -2.45
N ALA A 173 -24.68 -7.22 -2.20
CA ALA A 173 -26.04 -7.23 -1.70
C ALA A 173 -26.17 -6.65 -0.28
N HIS A 174 -25.15 -6.83 0.58
CA HIS A 174 -25.08 -6.21 1.90
C HIS A 174 -24.95 -4.69 1.82
N GLU A 175 -24.18 -4.20 0.84
CA GLU A 175 -24.02 -2.77 0.55
C GLU A 175 -25.18 -2.17 -0.28
N ASN A 176 -26.28 -2.91 -0.45
CA ASN A 176 -27.47 -2.55 -1.25
C ASN A 176 -27.20 -2.32 -2.75
N ASN A 177 -26.06 -2.77 -3.27
CA ASN A 177 -25.71 -2.74 -4.69
C ASN A 177 -26.28 -3.97 -5.40
N TYR A 178 -27.62 -4.11 -5.35
CA TYR A 178 -28.31 -5.32 -5.81
C TYR A 178 -28.12 -5.61 -7.30
N LEU A 179 -28.00 -4.58 -8.14
CA LEU A 179 -27.71 -4.77 -9.57
C LEU A 179 -26.36 -5.48 -9.80
N THR A 180 -25.32 -5.02 -9.10
CA THR A 180 -23.98 -5.62 -9.15
C THR A 180 -24.01 -7.03 -8.58
N ALA A 181 -24.69 -7.23 -7.44
CA ALA A 181 -24.86 -8.54 -6.83
C ALA A 181 -25.56 -9.54 -7.77
N ALA A 182 -26.61 -9.08 -8.48
CA ALA A 182 -27.33 -9.88 -9.47
C ALA A 182 -26.42 -10.32 -10.62
N HIS A 183 -25.60 -9.39 -11.13
CA HIS A 183 -24.65 -9.68 -12.21
C HIS A 183 -23.69 -10.82 -11.85
N TYR A 184 -23.09 -10.78 -10.66
CA TYR A 184 -22.11 -11.79 -10.27
C TYR A 184 -22.72 -13.16 -9.95
N ILE A 185 -23.95 -13.22 -9.42
CA ILE A 185 -24.59 -14.49 -9.05
C ILE A 185 -25.37 -15.14 -10.20
N ALA A 186 -25.69 -14.41 -11.28
CA ALA A 186 -26.56 -14.90 -12.37
C ALA A 186 -26.10 -16.23 -12.98
N SER A 187 -24.80 -16.42 -13.18
CA SER A 187 -24.26 -17.66 -13.75
C SER A 187 -24.35 -18.86 -12.79
N LEU A 188 -24.59 -18.62 -11.50
CA LEU A 188 -24.57 -19.65 -10.44
C LEU A 188 -25.96 -19.96 -9.90
N ASN A 189 -26.78 -18.93 -9.69
CA ASN A 189 -28.13 -19.06 -9.16
C ASN A 189 -29.04 -17.96 -9.73
N MET A 190 -29.82 -18.34 -10.74
CA MET A 190 -30.74 -17.44 -11.43
C MET A 190 -31.88 -16.94 -10.52
N ASP A 191 -32.35 -17.75 -9.58
CA ASP A 191 -33.44 -17.33 -8.68
C ASP A 191 -32.97 -16.25 -7.71
N ARG A 192 -31.74 -16.41 -7.19
CA ARG A 192 -31.11 -15.38 -6.36
C ARG A 192 -30.79 -14.11 -7.14
N ALA A 193 -30.36 -14.23 -8.40
CA ALA A 193 -30.17 -13.07 -9.26
C ALA A 193 -31.50 -12.33 -9.52
N ARG A 194 -32.59 -13.06 -9.80
CA ARG A 194 -33.94 -12.49 -9.96
C ARG A 194 -34.41 -11.76 -8.71
N LEU A 195 -34.17 -12.33 -7.53
CA LEU A 195 -34.48 -11.66 -6.26
C LEU A 195 -33.73 -10.33 -6.15
N TYR A 196 -32.43 -10.29 -6.46
CA TYR A 196 -31.66 -9.05 -6.42
C TYR A 196 -32.14 -8.03 -7.46
N TYR A 197 -32.48 -8.45 -8.69
CA TYR A 197 -33.10 -7.55 -9.67
C TYR A 197 -34.43 -6.96 -9.18
N TYR A 198 -35.25 -7.77 -8.50
CA TYR A 198 -36.51 -7.30 -7.92
C TYR A 198 -36.29 -6.29 -6.78
N LEU A 199 -35.33 -6.55 -5.89
CA LEU A 199 -35.00 -5.63 -4.80
C LEU A 199 -34.51 -4.27 -5.31
N ASP A 200 -33.70 -4.27 -6.37
CA ASP A 200 -33.28 -3.05 -7.05
C ASP A 200 -34.47 -2.27 -7.64
N GLN A 201 -35.36 -2.96 -8.38
CA GLN A 201 -36.56 -2.35 -8.97
C GLN A 201 -37.52 -1.80 -7.91
N SER A 202 -37.76 -2.54 -6.83
CA SER A 202 -38.63 -2.09 -5.73
C SER A 202 -38.12 -0.81 -5.07
N SER A 203 -36.80 -0.66 -4.96
CA SER A 203 -36.16 0.55 -4.44
C SER A 203 -36.36 1.74 -5.38
N ASN A 204 -36.26 1.50 -6.69
CA ASN A 204 -36.51 2.52 -7.72
C ASN A 204 -37.97 2.94 -7.81
N ASP A 205 -38.91 2.00 -7.66
CA ASP A 205 -40.35 2.29 -7.69
C ASP A 205 -40.80 3.02 -6.41
N ALA A 206 -40.27 2.64 -5.25
CA ALA A 206 -40.48 3.36 -3.99
C ALA A 206 -39.95 4.81 -4.07
N LEU A 207 -38.79 5.00 -4.72
CA LEU A 207 -38.22 6.32 -4.94
C LEU A 207 -39.10 7.19 -5.85
N LYS A 208 -39.55 6.65 -7.00
CA LYS A 208 -40.46 7.36 -7.91
C LYS A 208 -41.75 7.77 -7.20
N LEU A 209 -42.37 6.84 -6.48
CA LEU A 209 -43.60 7.10 -5.74
C LEU A 209 -43.42 8.18 -4.66
N ALA A 210 -42.27 8.22 -3.98
CA ALA A 210 -41.96 9.24 -2.99
C ALA A 210 -41.81 10.62 -3.62
N ILE A 211 -41.18 10.71 -4.81
CA ILE A 211 -41.06 11.95 -5.59
C ILE A 211 -42.43 12.41 -6.09
N ASP A 212 -43.23 11.51 -6.67
CA ASP A 212 -44.56 11.83 -7.21
C ASP A 212 -45.53 12.33 -6.13
N LYS A 213 -45.39 11.83 -4.89
CA LYS A 213 -46.17 12.29 -3.72
C LYS A 213 -45.60 13.55 -3.06
N GLY A 214 -44.52 14.14 -3.58
CA GLY A 214 -43.84 15.29 -2.98
C GLY A 214 -43.15 15.00 -1.64
N ASN A 215 -42.94 13.73 -1.29
CA ASN A 215 -42.29 13.30 -0.06
C ASN A 215 -40.77 13.18 -0.27
N TYR A 216 -40.13 14.33 -0.51
CA TYR A 216 -38.71 14.41 -0.88
C TYR A 216 -37.76 13.92 0.21
N PHE A 217 -38.14 14.01 1.49
CA PHE A 217 -37.34 13.47 2.59
C PHE A 217 -37.24 11.95 2.53
N SER A 218 -38.35 11.26 2.24
CA SER A 218 -38.37 9.81 2.05
C SER A 218 -37.60 9.41 0.79
N ALA A 219 -37.71 10.20 -0.28
CA ALA A 219 -36.94 10.00 -1.51
C ALA A 219 -35.42 10.13 -1.27
N LEU A 220 -34.98 11.15 -0.51
CA LEU A 220 -33.57 11.31 -0.13
C LEU A 220 -33.08 10.14 0.72
N LYS A 221 -33.88 9.68 1.69
CA LYS A 221 -33.53 8.51 2.51
C LYS A 221 -33.34 7.26 1.66
N ILE A 222 -34.18 7.05 0.65
CA ILE A 222 -34.03 5.93 -0.30
C ILE A 222 -32.74 6.08 -1.11
N CYS A 223 -32.45 7.28 -1.66
CA CYS A 223 -31.21 7.53 -2.40
C CYS A 223 -29.94 7.33 -1.56
N PHE A 224 -29.96 7.69 -0.28
CA PHE A 224 -28.83 7.45 0.62
C PHE A 224 -28.68 5.96 0.96
N ASN A 225 -29.79 5.24 1.15
CA ASN A 225 -29.76 3.80 1.40
C ASN A 225 -29.28 2.98 0.18
N THR A 226 -29.55 3.46 -1.04
CA THR A 226 -29.05 2.87 -2.30
C THR A 226 -27.71 3.45 -2.74
N ASN A 227 -27.05 4.24 -1.88
CA ASN A 227 -25.74 4.87 -2.12
C ASN A 227 -25.65 5.71 -3.42
N ASN A 228 -26.79 6.21 -3.92
CA ASN A 228 -26.87 6.95 -5.18
C ASN A 228 -26.81 8.47 -4.95
N LEU A 229 -25.60 8.96 -4.67
CA LEU A 229 -25.32 10.37 -4.38
C LEU A 229 -25.69 11.35 -5.53
N PRO A 230 -25.46 11.02 -6.82
CA PRO A 230 -25.90 11.88 -7.93
C PRO A 230 -27.42 12.08 -7.96
N LEU A 231 -28.18 11.01 -7.70
CA LEU A 231 -29.64 11.05 -7.67
C LEU A 231 -30.15 11.77 -6.41
N ALA A 232 -29.51 11.56 -5.26
CA ALA A 232 -29.78 12.32 -4.04
C ALA A 232 -29.64 13.84 -4.28
N LYS A 233 -28.60 14.27 -5.01
CA LYS A 233 -28.38 15.68 -5.37
C LYS A 233 -29.49 16.22 -6.29
N GLN A 234 -30.02 15.42 -7.20
CA GLN A 234 -31.14 15.81 -8.05
C GLN A 234 -32.44 15.95 -7.26
N VAL A 235 -32.74 14.99 -6.37
CA VAL A 235 -33.92 15.04 -5.49
C VAL A 235 -33.86 16.24 -4.53
N ALA A 236 -32.68 16.54 -3.98
CA ALA A 236 -32.49 17.70 -3.11
C ALA A 236 -32.76 19.04 -3.82
N LYS A 237 -32.48 19.14 -5.12
CA LYS A 237 -32.80 20.34 -5.93
C LYS A 237 -34.30 20.52 -6.18
N LEU A 238 -35.06 19.44 -6.19
CA LEU A 238 -36.53 19.48 -6.33
C LEU A 238 -37.23 19.87 -5.02
N TYR A 239 -36.52 19.78 -3.89
CA TYR A 239 -36.99 20.18 -2.56
C TYR A 239 -36.76 21.66 -2.25
N ALA A 240 -35.83 22.32 -2.95
CA ALA A 240 -35.48 23.73 -2.77
C ALA A 240 -36.36 24.65 -3.63
#